data_AF-A0A1V6Q9K7-F1
#
_entry.id   AF-A0A1V6Q9K7-F1
#
_cell.length_a   1.000
_cell.length_b   1.000
_cell.length_c   1.000
_cell.angle_alpha   90.00
_cell.angle_beta   90.00
_cell.angle_gamma   90.00
#
_symmetry.space_group_name_H-M   'P 1'
#
loop_
_entity.id
_entity.type
_entity.pdbx_description
1 polymer ?
#
loop_
_entity_poly.entity_id
_entity_poly.type
_entity_poly.pdbx_seq_one_letter_code
_entity_poly.pdbx_strand_id
1 'polypeptide(L)'
;MLAQGETAPQIPVSSAIWTSDGVISYQLNAKCQDLITRCFERSLITADDPNTIYVNSKLLRLAFTYPYLMHACLAVAFTYDRHLNRSGVRRSLDECYQWSQSTILFNKRLRDPIEPEDKDPIWATATAMTILIFSSPDPCTPGESWPLKNSDQSDLNWLHMSKGKMLLWQTVNPLRPDSLFSVMTTAFAQINTPFPERGMDGIPTALAAICYLEDSSTAGNNPYFYAAHAVSQILDLSHGEVTTAQTQVFMLNIHGPFENLLWHKDPAALLLL
;
A
#
# COMPACT_ATOMS: atom_id res chain seq x y z
N MET A 1 57.35 8.92 38.61
CA MET A 1 57.09 7.67 37.87
C MET A 1 56.14 6.82 38.70
N LEU A 2 54.98 6.37 38.27
CA LEU A 2 54.12 6.60 37.11
C LEU A 2 52.73 6.14 37.61
N ALA A 3 51.69 6.91 37.26
CA ALA A 3 50.34 6.78 37.79
C ALA A 3 49.66 5.45 37.40
N GLN A 4 48.88 4.89 38.32
CA GLN A 4 47.86 3.89 38.03
C GLN A 4 46.83 4.51 37.08
N GLY A 5 46.79 4.02 35.84
CA GLY A 5 45.74 4.36 34.90
C GLY A 5 44.50 3.53 35.22
N GLU A 6 43.48 4.16 35.81
CA GLU A 6 42.12 3.65 35.76
C GLU A 6 41.70 3.59 34.29
N THR A 7 41.62 2.37 33.75
CA THR A 7 40.93 2.13 32.48
C THR A 7 39.45 2.38 32.72
N ALA A 8 38.98 3.55 32.27
CA ALA A 8 37.56 3.81 32.12
C ALA A 8 36.92 2.68 31.31
N PRO A 9 35.76 2.14 31.70
CA PRO A 9 35.05 1.17 30.89
C PRO A 9 34.75 1.83 29.54
N GLN A 10 35.33 1.29 28.47
CA GLN A 10 34.93 1.69 27.12
C GLN A 10 33.46 1.30 26.96
N ILE A 11 32.60 2.30 27.02
CA ILE A 11 31.20 2.17 26.61
C ILE A 11 31.26 1.77 25.13
N PRO A 12 30.71 0.61 24.74
CA PRO A 12 30.72 0.24 23.34
C PRO A 12 29.96 1.32 22.59
N VAL A 13 30.59 1.90 21.57
CA VAL A 13 29.95 2.81 20.62
C VAL A 13 28.70 2.07 20.14
N SER A 14 27.55 2.56 20.57
CA SER A 14 26.28 1.88 20.35
C SER A 14 26.11 1.70 18.84
N SER A 15 26.14 0.46 18.35
CA SER A 15 25.73 0.09 16.99
C SER A 15 24.22 0.28 16.77
N ALA A 16 23.60 1.14 17.57
CA ALA A 16 22.20 1.44 17.54
C ALA A 16 21.91 2.31 16.32
N ILE A 17 21.17 1.73 15.39
CA ILE A 17 20.57 2.45 14.29
C ILE A 17 19.26 3.04 14.82
N TRP A 18 19.07 4.35 14.61
CA TRP A 18 17.89 5.09 15.07
C TRP A 18 17.14 5.67 13.88
N THR A 19 15.83 5.76 14.01
CA THR A 19 15.04 6.75 13.28
C THR A 19 14.68 7.87 14.24
N SER A 20 14.75 9.13 13.80
CA SER A 20 14.36 10.28 14.61
C SER A 20 13.96 11.48 13.76
N ASP A 21 12.91 12.17 14.17
CA ASP A 21 12.52 13.49 13.63
C ASP A 21 12.94 14.65 14.56
N GLY A 22 13.75 14.36 15.59
CA GLY A 22 14.19 15.31 16.62
C GLY A 22 13.25 15.41 17.83
N VAL A 23 12.01 14.93 17.73
CA VAL A 23 11.03 14.87 18.83
C VAL A 23 10.73 13.43 19.22
N ILE A 24 10.62 12.56 18.23
CA ILE A 24 10.29 11.14 18.35
C ILE A 24 11.49 10.36 17.84
N SER A 25 11.98 9.43 18.64
CA SER A 25 13.08 8.54 18.27
C SER A 25 12.73 7.08 18.52
N TYR A 26 13.14 6.20 17.62
CA TYR A 26 13.00 4.76 17.78
C TYR A 26 14.33 4.05 17.48
N GLN A 27 14.75 3.17 18.39
CA GLN A 27 15.93 2.34 18.24
C GLN A 27 15.57 1.04 17.52
N LEU A 28 16.23 0.75 16.41
CA LEU A 28 16.03 -0.52 15.73
C LEU A 28 16.75 -1.63 16.51
N ASN A 29 16.00 -2.64 16.96
CA ASN A 29 16.58 -3.87 17.49
C ASN A 29 17.24 -4.70 16.36
N ALA A 30 18.07 -5.68 16.71
CA ALA A 30 18.81 -6.49 15.73
C ALA A 30 17.93 -7.13 14.66
N LYS A 31 16.71 -7.57 15.03
CA LYS A 31 15.73 -8.15 14.09
C LYS A 31 15.21 -7.11 13.09
N CYS A 32 14.89 -5.91 13.55
CA CYS A 32 14.44 -4.81 12.69
C CYS A 32 15.55 -4.35 11.73
N GLN A 33 16.81 -4.31 12.20
CA GLN A 33 17.97 -3.99 11.37
C GLN A 33 18.15 -5.04 10.25
N ASP A 34 18.12 -6.32 10.59
CA ASP A 34 18.22 -7.39 9.59
C ASP A 34 17.08 -7.34 8.55
N LEU A 35 15.83 -7.17 9.01
CA LEU A 35 14.66 -7.12 8.13
C LEU A 35 14.73 -5.97 7.15
N ILE A 36 15.08 -4.77 7.61
CA ILE A 36 15.08 -3.59 6.74
C ILE A 36 16.21 -3.65 5.71
N THR A 37 17.40 -4.14 6.10
CA THR A 37 18.51 -4.40 5.18
C THR A 37 18.12 -5.44 4.13
N ARG A 38 17.52 -6.57 4.53
CA ARG A 38 17.10 -7.60 3.57
C ARG A 38 16.00 -7.11 2.62
N CYS A 39 14.99 -6.41 3.13
CA CYS A 39 13.84 -6.02 2.32
C CYS A 39 14.12 -4.85 1.38
N PHE A 40 14.85 -3.83 1.84
CA PHE A 40 15.04 -2.59 1.09
C PHE A 40 16.42 -2.44 0.45
N GLU A 41 17.49 -3.01 1.03
CA GLU A 41 18.82 -2.95 0.40
C GLU A 41 19.05 -4.11 -0.59
N ARG A 42 18.54 -5.31 -0.28
CA ARG A 42 18.66 -6.48 -1.18
C ARG A 42 17.49 -6.65 -2.14
N SER A 43 16.54 -5.71 -2.15
CA SER A 43 15.39 -5.65 -3.06
C SER A 43 14.55 -6.94 -3.11
N LEU A 44 14.39 -7.64 -1.98
CA LEU A 44 13.59 -8.88 -1.97
C LEU A 44 12.09 -8.64 -2.29
N ILE A 45 11.59 -7.43 -2.03
CA ILE A 45 10.16 -7.10 -2.17
C ILE A 45 9.71 -6.93 -3.63
N THR A 46 10.60 -6.76 -4.62
CA THR A 46 10.16 -6.67 -6.03
C THR A 46 11.28 -6.86 -7.06
N ALA A 47 10.90 -7.48 -8.20
CA ALA A 47 11.69 -7.85 -9.37
C ALA A 47 12.48 -6.70 -10.02
N ASP A 48 13.33 -7.04 -11.00
CA ASP A 48 14.34 -6.25 -11.76
C ASP A 48 13.93 -4.87 -12.36
N ASP A 49 12.83 -4.22 -11.91
CA ASP A 49 12.44 -2.87 -12.31
C ASP A 49 13.37 -1.80 -11.68
N PRO A 50 14.14 -1.06 -12.50
CA PRO A 50 15.08 -0.06 -12.00
C PRO A 50 14.42 1.09 -11.23
N ASN A 51 13.18 1.45 -11.57
CA ASN A 51 12.47 2.54 -10.92
C ASN A 51 12.07 2.17 -9.48
N THR A 52 11.57 0.95 -9.29
CA THR A 52 11.21 0.42 -7.97
C THR A 52 12.44 0.30 -7.07
N ILE A 53 13.58 -0.19 -7.60
CA ILE A 53 14.85 -0.25 -6.87
C ILE A 53 15.29 1.15 -6.44
N TYR A 54 15.23 2.13 -7.36
CA TYR A 54 15.56 3.52 -7.08
C TYR A 54 14.70 4.08 -5.93
N VAL A 55 13.37 3.94 -6.03
CA VAL A 55 12.42 4.42 -5.02
C VAL A 55 12.70 3.78 -3.67
N ASN A 56 12.83 2.45 -3.60
CA ASN A 56 13.08 1.73 -2.35
C ASN A 56 14.38 2.18 -1.67
N SER A 57 15.45 2.38 -2.43
CA SER A 57 16.73 2.86 -1.89
C SER A 57 16.63 4.26 -1.27
N LYS A 58 15.84 5.15 -1.87
CA LYS A 58 15.62 6.52 -1.38
C LYS A 58 14.64 6.56 -0.21
N LEU A 59 13.60 5.73 -0.26
CA LEU A 59 12.64 5.57 0.83
C LEU A 59 13.31 5.07 2.11
N LEU A 60 14.26 4.14 2.01
CA LEU A 60 15.02 3.67 3.16
C LEU A 60 15.76 4.82 3.86
N ARG A 61 16.34 5.76 3.09
CA ARG A 61 16.99 6.94 3.66
C ARG A 61 16.01 7.84 4.39
N LEU A 62 14.84 8.08 3.81
CA LEU A 62 13.77 8.86 4.45
C LEU A 62 13.26 8.18 5.72
N ALA A 63 13.19 6.85 5.76
CA ALA A 63 12.74 6.14 6.94
C ALA A 63 13.57 6.49 8.19
N PHE A 64 14.88 6.76 8.05
CA PHE A 64 15.72 7.16 9.18
C PHE A 64 15.42 8.56 9.74
N THR A 65 14.74 9.43 8.97
CA THR A 65 14.36 10.78 9.40
C THR A 65 12.87 10.92 9.71
N TYR A 66 12.05 9.94 9.32
CA TYR A 66 10.60 9.96 9.51
C TYR A 66 10.15 8.69 10.24
N PRO A 67 9.98 8.73 11.58
CA PRO A 67 9.66 7.55 12.38
C PRO A 67 8.38 6.81 11.95
N TYR A 68 7.34 7.54 11.54
CA TYR A 68 6.10 6.92 11.03
C TYR A 68 6.34 6.06 9.78
N LEU A 69 7.24 6.50 8.90
CA LEU A 69 7.64 5.77 7.70
C LEU A 69 8.51 4.56 8.05
N MET A 70 9.46 4.71 8.99
CA MET A 70 10.27 3.59 9.48
C MET A 70 9.39 2.44 10.00
N HIS A 71 8.44 2.77 10.86
CA HIS A 71 7.50 1.79 11.40
C HIS A 71 6.66 1.12 10.29
N ALA A 72 6.26 1.87 9.25
CA ALA A 72 5.55 1.31 8.09
C ALA A 72 6.45 0.34 7.29
N CYS A 73 7.68 0.74 6.99
CA CYS A 73 8.67 -0.08 6.29
C CYS A 73 8.96 -1.37 7.05
N LEU A 74 9.12 -1.29 8.38
CA LEU A 74 9.33 -2.46 9.22
C LEU A 74 8.12 -3.37 9.22
N ALA A 75 6.90 -2.83 9.35
CA ALA A 75 5.68 -3.63 9.27
C ALA A 75 5.59 -4.39 7.93
N VAL A 76 5.86 -3.72 6.81
CA VAL A 76 5.90 -4.37 5.48
C VAL A 76 6.96 -5.47 5.44
N ALA A 77 8.16 -5.20 5.98
CA ALA A 77 9.24 -6.19 6.04
C ALA A 77 8.86 -7.41 6.90
N PHE A 78 8.18 -7.21 8.03
CA PHE A 78 7.65 -8.29 8.85
C PHE A 78 6.60 -9.12 8.10
N THR A 79 5.65 -8.48 7.43
CA THR A 79 4.62 -9.17 6.63
C THR A 79 5.26 -9.99 5.50
N TYR A 80 6.26 -9.43 4.82
CA TYR A 80 6.98 -10.11 3.75
C TYR A 80 7.83 -11.29 4.27
N ASP A 81 8.55 -11.13 5.39
CA ASP A 81 9.30 -12.21 6.03
C ASP A 81 8.36 -13.34 6.50
N ARG A 82 7.18 -13.00 7.03
CA ARG A 82 6.14 -13.97 7.39
C ARG A 82 5.69 -14.79 6.18
N HIS A 83 5.46 -14.13 5.05
CA HIS A 83 5.10 -14.78 3.78
C HIS A 83 6.19 -15.75 3.31
N LEU A 84 7.45 -15.31 3.26
CA LEU A 84 8.58 -16.15 2.82
C LEU A 84 8.81 -17.36 3.73
N ASN A 85 8.76 -17.15 5.04
CA ASN A 85 9.01 -18.20 6.02
C ASN A 85 7.79 -19.09 6.27
N ARG A 86 6.65 -18.83 5.61
CA ARG A 86 5.36 -19.51 5.84
C ARG A 86 5.00 -19.61 7.32
N SER A 87 5.37 -18.60 8.10
CA SER A 87 5.29 -18.60 9.56
C SER A 87 3.87 -18.25 10.04
N GLY A 88 2.92 -19.13 9.70
CA GLY A 88 1.53 -19.04 10.12
C GLY A 88 0.73 -17.90 9.46
N VAL A 89 -0.59 -17.97 9.63
CA VAL A 89 -1.53 -16.96 9.10
C VAL A 89 -1.51 -15.68 9.95
N ARG A 90 -1.14 -15.78 11.23
CA ARG A 90 -1.30 -14.70 12.21
C ARG A 90 -0.07 -13.80 12.31
N ARG A 91 -0.32 -12.50 12.44
CA ARG A 91 0.69 -11.47 12.68
C ARG A 91 1.41 -11.68 14.01
N SER A 92 2.72 -11.40 14.02
CA SER A 92 3.51 -11.40 15.25
C SER A 92 3.23 -10.15 16.09
N LEU A 93 3.56 -10.18 17.40
CA LEU A 93 3.46 -8.99 18.25
C LEU A 93 4.33 -7.84 17.74
N ASP A 94 5.53 -8.14 17.22
CA ASP A 94 6.42 -7.16 16.62
C ASP A 94 5.76 -6.49 15.41
N GLU A 95 5.19 -7.28 14.49
CA GLU A 95 4.50 -6.79 13.30
C GLU A 95 3.33 -5.88 13.69
N CYS A 96 2.51 -6.29 14.66
CA CYS A 96 1.40 -5.49 15.18
C CYS A 96 1.88 -4.19 15.83
N TYR A 97 3.00 -4.23 16.56
CA TYR A 97 3.60 -3.04 17.17
C TYR A 97 4.07 -2.04 16.11
N GLN A 98 4.83 -2.49 15.10
CA GLN A 98 5.31 -1.62 14.02
C GLN A 98 4.14 -0.98 13.27
N TRP A 99 3.12 -1.77 12.93
CA TRP A 99 1.92 -1.24 12.28
C TRP A 99 1.23 -0.20 13.17
N SER A 100 0.95 -0.54 14.44
CA SER A 100 0.27 0.37 15.37
C SER A 100 1.02 1.69 15.54
N GLN A 101 2.34 1.65 15.75
CA GLN A 101 3.15 2.86 15.88
C GLN A 101 3.13 3.71 14.61
N SER A 102 3.25 3.08 13.44
CA SER A 102 3.14 3.81 12.18
C SER A 102 1.79 4.51 12.05
N THR A 103 0.68 3.82 12.35
CA THR A 103 -0.66 4.41 12.29
C THR A 103 -0.83 5.59 13.24
N ILE A 104 -0.37 5.47 14.49
CA ILE A 104 -0.46 6.53 15.50
C ILE A 104 0.33 7.76 15.07
N LEU A 105 1.60 7.57 14.68
CA LEU A 105 2.49 8.66 14.31
C LEU A 105 2.08 9.31 12.99
N PHE A 106 1.63 8.51 12.02
CA PHE A 106 1.14 9.02 10.75
C PHE A 106 -0.14 9.83 10.94
N ASN A 107 -1.09 9.34 11.75
CA ASN A 107 -2.29 10.11 12.08
C ASN A 107 -1.97 11.43 12.78
N LYS A 108 -0.97 11.45 13.67
CA LYS A 108 -0.48 12.68 14.29
C LYS A 108 0.08 13.64 13.24
N ARG A 109 0.97 13.16 12.35
CA ARG A 109 1.58 14.00 11.31
C ARG A 109 0.54 14.60 10.36
N LEU A 110 -0.49 13.86 9.98
CA LEU A 110 -1.55 14.33 9.08
C LEU A 110 -2.45 15.43 9.69
N ARG A 111 -2.36 15.70 11.00
CA ARG A 111 -3.10 16.79 11.65
C ARG A 111 -2.39 18.14 11.52
N ASP A 112 -1.08 18.12 11.24
CA ASP A 112 -0.28 19.32 11.06
C ASP A 112 -0.21 19.70 9.57
N PRO A 113 0.02 20.98 9.22
CA PRO A 113 0.25 21.39 7.83
C PRO A 113 1.31 20.54 7.13
N ILE A 114 1.07 20.21 5.86
CA ILE A 114 1.98 19.37 5.07
C ILE A 114 2.97 20.28 4.33
N GLU A 115 4.22 20.27 4.78
CA GLU A 115 5.31 21.02 4.15
C GLU A 115 5.85 20.25 2.92
N PRO A 116 6.58 20.91 2.00
CA PRO A 116 7.09 20.28 0.80
C PRO A 116 7.93 19.01 1.04
N GLU A 117 8.79 19.00 2.06
CA GLU A 117 9.64 17.86 2.44
C GLU A 117 8.88 16.63 2.96
N ASP A 118 7.68 16.83 3.52
CA ASP A 118 6.87 15.75 4.09
C ASP A 118 6.09 14.96 3.05
N LYS A 119 5.95 15.48 1.84
CA LYS A 119 5.05 14.92 0.82
C LYS A 119 5.42 13.50 0.40
N ASP A 120 6.70 13.21 0.17
CA ASP A 120 7.14 11.86 -0.21
C ASP A 120 7.05 10.86 0.95
N PRO A 121 7.53 11.17 2.17
CA PRO A 121 7.31 10.34 3.34
C PRO A 121 5.83 10.01 3.61
N ILE A 122 4.93 11.00 3.46
CA ILE A 122 3.49 10.81 3.63
C ILE A 122 2.94 9.86 2.56
N TRP A 123 3.28 10.10 1.29
CA TRP A 123 2.83 9.24 0.19
C TRP A 123 3.34 7.79 0.33
N ALA A 124 4.60 7.64 0.72
CA ALA A 124 5.23 6.34 0.98
C ALA A 124 4.53 5.59 2.12
N THR A 125 4.24 6.28 3.22
CA THR A 125 3.58 5.68 4.39
C THR A 125 2.15 5.26 4.06
N ALA A 126 1.37 6.11 3.37
CA ALA A 126 0.03 5.75 2.91
C ALA A 126 0.04 4.54 1.96
N THR A 127 1.05 4.46 1.09
CA THR A 127 1.25 3.32 0.19
C THR A 127 1.59 2.05 0.97
N ALA A 128 2.51 2.11 1.94
CA ALA A 128 2.85 0.98 2.80
C ALA A 128 1.64 0.50 3.62
N MET A 129 0.82 1.41 4.16
CA MET A 129 -0.43 1.07 4.84
C MET A 129 -1.43 0.35 3.94
N THR A 130 -1.51 0.78 2.67
CA THR A 130 -2.34 0.11 1.67
C THR A 130 -1.79 -1.29 1.35
N ILE A 131 -0.48 -1.47 1.24
CA ILE A 131 0.12 -2.80 1.05
C ILE A 131 -0.21 -3.71 2.24
N LEU A 132 -0.04 -3.21 3.47
CA LEU A 132 -0.29 -3.96 4.70
C LEU A 132 -1.74 -4.47 4.81
N ILE A 133 -2.72 -3.64 4.43
CA ILE A 133 -4.13 -4.05 4.51
C ILE A 133 -4.48 -5.18 3.53
N PHE A 134 -3.80 -5.26 2.38
CA PHE A 134 -3.96 -6.36 1.41
C PHE A 134 -3.18 -7.61 1.80
N SER A 135 -1.97 -7.44 2.36
CA SER A 135 -1.05 -8.56 2.63
C SER A 135 -1.26 -9.24 3.99
N SER A 136 -2.17 -8.73 4.82
CA SER A 136 -2.41 -9.26 6.17
C SER A 136 -3.90 -9.44 6.48
N PRO A 137 -4.60 -10.34 5.79
CA PRO A 137 -5.99 -10.65 6.12
C PRO A 137 -6.10 -11.23 7.55
N ASP A 138 -7.05 -10.71 8.33
CA ASP A 138 -7.37 -11.19 9.68
C ASP A 138 -7.97 -12.61 9.76
N PRO A 139 -8.79 -13.07 8.80
CA PRO A 139 -9.39 -14.40 8.83
C PRO A 139 -8.38 -15.55 8.68
N CYS A 140 -8.52 -16.59 9.51
CA CYS A 140 -7.71 -17.81 9.41
C CYS A 140 -8.30 -18.84 8.45
N THR A 141 -9.59 -18.72 8.12
CA THR A 141 -10.32 -19.64 7.24
C THR A 141 -11.12 -18.89 6.18
N PRO A 142 -11.40 -19.50 5.01
CA PRO A 142 -12.21 -18.84 3.98
C PRO A 142 -13.59 -18.39 4.46
N GLY A 143 -14.24 -19.17 5.33
CA GLY A 143 -15.59 -18.84 5.84
C GLY A 143 -15.62 -17.65 6.81
N GLU A 144 -14.47 -17.31 7.42
CA GLU A 144 -14.31 -16.12 8.25
C GLU A 144 -13.98 -14.87 7.40
N SER A 145 -13.66 -15.05 6.11
CA SER A 145 -13.38 -13.94 5.19
C SER A 145 -14.64 -13.34 4.61
N TRP A 146 -14.62 -12.03 4.40
CA TRP A 146 -15.58 -11.39 3.51
C TRP A 146 -15.34 -11.90 2.07
N PRO A 147 -16.39 -12.19 1.26
CA PRO A 147 -17.81 -11.92 1.50
C PRO A 147 -18.58 -13.06 2.22
N LEU A 148 -17.93 -14.15 2.61
CA LEU A 148 -18.58 -15.35 3.17
C LEU A 148 -19.05 -15.18 4.62
N LYS A 149 -18.32 -14.42 5.45
CA LYS A 149 -18.75 -14.11 6.83
C LYS A 149 -20.00 -13.22 6.85
N ASN A 150 -20.68 -13.14 8.00
CA ASN A 150 -21.74 -12.15 8.23
C ASN A 150 -21.20 -10.72 8.03
N SER A 151 -22.05 -9.84 7.50
CA SER A 151 -21.65 -8.45 7.24
C SER A 151 -21.28 -7.74 8.54
N ASP A 152 -20.23 -6.94 8.48
CA ASP A 152 -19.69 -6.15 9.59
C ASP A 152 -19.33 -4.73 9.09
N GLN A 153 -19.33 -3.74 9.98
CA GLN A 153 -18.94 -2.36 9.68
C GLN A 153 -17.47 -2.26 9.24
N SER A 154 -16.65 -3.26 9.57
CA SER A 154 -15.26 -3.35 9.12
C SER A 154 -15.08 -3.90 7.70
N ASP A 155 -16.16 -4.38 7.07
CA ASP A 155 -16.10 -4.87 5.70
C ASP A 155 -15.66 -3.75 4.75
N LEU A 156 -14.88 -4.09 3.73
CA LEU A 156 -14.32 -3.12 2.79
C LEU A 156 -13.45 -2.02 3.42
N ASN A 157 -12.95 -2.17 4.66
CA ASN A 157 -11.97 -1.23 5.24
C ASN A 157 -10.72 -1.02 4.35
N TRP A 158 -10.33 -2.04 3.59
CA TRP A 158 -9.26 -1.94 2.59
C TRP A 158 -9.58 -0.89 1.51
N LEU A 159 -10.85 -0.75 1.13
CA LEU A 159 -11.30 0.23 0.14
C LEU A 159 -11.24 1.64 0.73
N HIS A 160 -11.71 1.82 1.97
CA HIS A 160 -11.59 3.09 2.67
C HIS A 160 -10.14 3.55 2.80
N MET A 161 -9.22 2.63 3.12
CA MET A 161 -7.79 2.95 3.17
C MET A 161 -7.24 3.38 1.80
N SER A 162 -7.58 2.64 0.73
CA SER A 162 -7.18 2.98 -0.65
C SER A 162 -7.69 4.37 -1.07
N LYS A 163 -8.96 4.69 -0.78
CA LYS A 163 -9.55 6.02 -1.02
C LYS A 163 -8.88 7.11 -0.20
N GLY A 164 -8.59 6.84 1.08
CA GLY A 164 -7.88 7.76 1.96
C GLY A 164 -6.50 8.13 1.42
N LYS A 165 -5.76 7.14 0.90
CA LYS A 165 -4.50 7.40 0.18
C LYS A 165 -4.73 8.31 -1.03
N MET A 166 -5.78 8.06 -1.82
CA MET A 166 -6.04 8.87 -3.02
C MET A 166 -6.48 10.30 -2.72
N LEU A 167 -7.11 10.57 -1.57
CA LEU A 167 -7.35 11.94 -1.13
C LEU A 167 -6.04 12.72 -0.90
N LEU A 168 -4.98 12.05 -0.45
CA LEU A 168 -3.66 12.68 -0.30
C LEU A 168 -3.03 13.04 -1.65
N TRP A 169 -3.44 12.40 -2.75
CA TRP A 169 -2.86 12.63 -4.09
C TRP A 169 -2.82 14.11 -4.45
N GLN A 170 -3.92 14.83 -4.22
CA GLN A 170 -4.03 16.24 -4.60
C GLN A 170 -3.06 17.12 -3.79
N THR A 171 -2.82 16.77 -2.53
CA THR A 171 -1.97 17.54 -1.61
C THR A 171 -0.49 17.23 -1.81
N VAL A 172 -0.14 15.95 -1.90
CA VAL A 172 1.27 15.52 -2.00
C VAL A 172 1.78 15.51 -3.43
N ASN A 173 0.89 15.26 -4.40
CA ASN A 173 1.18 15.13 -5.83
C ASN A 173 2.46 14.30 -6.09
N PRO A 174 2.38 12.97 -6.13
CA PRO A 174 3.56 12.12 -6.35
C PRO A 174 4.19 12.28 -7.74
N LEU A 175 3.52 12.98 -8.66
CA LEU A 175 4.05 13.32 -9.99
C LEU A 175 4.80 14.66 -10.04
N ARG A 176 4.91 15.38 -8.92
CA ARG A 176 5.68 16.64 -8.90
C ARG A 176 7.15 16.39 -9.29
N PRO A 177 7.81 17.32 -10.01
CA PRO A 177 9.15 17.10 -10.54
C PRO A 177 10.22 16.75 -9.49
N ASP A 178 10.05 17.23 -8.26
CA ASP A 178 10.94 17.01 -7.12
C ASP A 178 10.61 15.74 -6.31
N SER A 179 9.55 15.00 -6.66
CA SER A 179 9.18 13.78 -5.94
C SER A 179 10.05 12.60 -6.33
N LEU A 180 10.41 11.79 -5.33
CA LEU A 180 10.98 10.46 -5.52
C LEU A 180 10.12 9.55 -6.40
N PHE A 181 8.81 9.75 -6.42
CA PHE A 181 7.85 8.93 -7.16
C PHE A 181 7.61 9.41 -8.60
N SER A 182 8.22 10.52 -9.01
CA SER A 182 8.12 11.04 -10.39
C SER A 182 8.60 10.03 -11.44
N VAL A 183 9.53 9.14 -11.08
CA VAL A 183 9.99 8.04 -11.95
C VAL A 183 8.88 7.04 -12.30
N MET A 184 7.80 7.01 -11.53
CA MET A 184 6.63 6.15 -11.73
C MET A 184 5.57 6.78 -12.63
N THR A 185 5.87 7.88 -13.33
CA THR A 185 4.90 8.63 -14.15
C THR A 185 4.14 7.74 -15.13
N THR A 186 4.81 6.79 -15.80
CA THR A 186 4.15 5.88 -16.74
C THR A 186 3.09 5.01 -16.06
N ALA A 187 3.40 4.45 -14.89
CA ALA A 187 2.46 3.65 -14.11
C ALA A 187 1.25 4.49 -13.67
N PHE A 188 1.48 5.74 -13.27
CA PHE A 188 0.40 6.65 -12.90
C PHE A 188 -0.43 7.15 -14.09
N ALA A 189 0.18 7.32 -15.26
CA ALA A 189 -0.55 7.66 -16.48
C ALA A 189 -1.52 6.54 -16.87
N GLN A 190 -1.09 5.29 -16.76
CA GLN A 190 -1.95 4.12 -17.00
C GLN A 190 -3.17 4.13 -16.07
N ILE A 191 -2.97 4.41 -14.78
CA ILE A 191 -4.04 4.48 -13.77
C ILE A 191 -5.10 5.54 -14.12
N ASN A 192 -4.72 6.62 -14.80
CA ASN A 192 -5.60 7.74 -15.15
C ASN A 192 -6.12 7.69 -16.59
N THR A 193 -6.01 6.53 -17.26
CA THR A 193 -6.54 6.37 -18.62
C THR A 193 -8.07 6.46 -18.59
N PRO A 194 -8.69 7.38 -19.36
CA PRO A 194 -10.14 7.53 -19.34
C PRO A 194 -10.83 6.33 -19.98
N PHE A 195 -11.98 5.95 -19.42
CA PHE A 195 -12.88 4.97 -20.03
C PHE A 195 -13.78 5.62 -21.09
N PRO A 196 -14.38 4.82 -21.99
CA PRO A 196 -15.43 5.29 -22.88
C PRO A 196 -16.55 6.00 -22.11
N GLU A 197 -17.17 7.03 -22.70
CA GLU A 197 -18.30 7.73 -22.07
C GLU A 197 -19.59 6.89 -22.09
N ARG A 198 -19.67 5.92 -23.00
CA ARG A 198 -20.84 5.09 -23.24
C ARG A 198 -20.44 3.75 -23.86
N GLY A 199 -21.30 2.74 -23.68
CA GLY A 199 -21.27 1.50 -24.43
C GLY A 199 -20.38 0.44 -23.79
N MET A 200 -20.05 -0.57 -24.58
CA MET A 200 -19.39 -1.80 -24.14
C MET A 200 -18.07 -2.06 -24.86
N ASP A 201 -17.52 -1.03 -25.50
CA ASP A 201 -16.30 -1.16 -26.29
C ASP A 201 -15.16 -1.71 -25.42
N GLY A 202 -14.56 -2.82 -25.87
CA GLY A 202 -13.49 -3.51 -25.15
C GLY A 202 -13.95 -4.44 -24.02
N ILE A 203 -15.26 -4.56 -23.74
CA ILE A 203 -15.78 -5.47 -22.71
C ILE A 203 -16.12 -6.83 -23.32
N PRO A 204 -15.60 -7.96 -22.78
CA PRO A 204 -15.98 -9.29 -23.22
C PRO A 204 -17.50 -9.52 -23.13
N THR A 205 -18.10 -10.12 -24.16
CA THR A 205 -19.57 -10.29 -24.26
C THR A 205 -20.19 -10.97 -23.03
N ALA A 206 -19.51 -11.97 -22.46
CA ALA A 206 -19.97 -12.64 -21.25
C ALA A 206 -20.01 -11.69 -20.04
N LEU A 207 -19.00 -10.82 -19.90
CA LEU A 207 -18.93 -9.85 -18.81
C LEU A 207 -19.99 -8.76 -18.98
N ALA A 208 -20.18 -8.28 -20.21
CA ALA A 208 -21.23 -7.32 -20.54
C ALA A 208 -22.63 -7.86 -20.19
N ALA A 209 -22.91 -9.12 -20.51
CA ALA A 209 -24.18 -9.77 -20.18
C ALA A 209 -24.41 -9.88 -18.67
N ILE A 210 -23.38 -10.24 -17.89
CA ILE A 210 -23.47 -10.34 -16.42
C ILE A 210 -23.70 -8.97 -15.78
N CYS A 211 -23.08 -7.92 -16.34
CA CYS A 211 -23.17 -6.55 -15.85
C CYS A 211 -24.38 -5.77 -16.41
N TYR A 212 -25.23 -6.44 -17.20
CA TYR A 212 -26.37 -5.82 -17.90
C TYR A 212 -25.97 -4.57 -18.69
N LEU A 213 -24.80 -4.62 -19.32
CA LEU A 213 -24.32 -3.52 -20.14
C LEU A 213 -24.92 -3.62 -21.54
N GLU A 214 -25.14 -2.46 -22.15
CA GLU A 214 -25.67 -2.28 -23.49
C GLU A 214 -25.00 -1.06 -24.14
N ASP A 215 -25.20 -0.84 -25.45
CA ASP A 215 -24.65 0.32 -26.16
C ASP A 215 -25.10 1.67 -25.59
N SER A 216 -26.23 1.70 -24.87
CA SER A 216 -26.74 2.89 -24.19
C SER A 216 -26.22 3.07 -22.76
N SER A 217 -25.49 2.08 -22.23
CA SER A 217 -24.96 2.10 -20.86
C SER A 217 -23.89 3.17 -20.71
N THR A 218 -23.90 3.83 -19.56
CA THR A 218 -23.01 4.90 -19.15
C THR A 218 -22.77 4.78 -17.64
N ALA A 219 -21.79 5.51 -17.13
CA ALA A 219 -21.59 5.62 -15.68
C ALA A 219 -22.80 6.16 -14.90
N GLY A 220 -23.69 6.91 -15.56
CA GLY A 220 -24.86 7.52 -14.92
C GLY A 220 -26.07 6.60 -14.81
N ASN A 221 -26.16 5.54 -15.63
CA ASN A 221 -27.32 4.65 -15.68
C ASN A 221 -27.00 3.17 -15.41
N ASN A 222 -25.72 2.76 -15.39
CA ASN A 222 -25.33 1.40 -15.04
C ASN A 222 -24.24 1.42 -13.94
N PRO A 223 -24.49 0.84 -12.76
CA PRO A 223 -23.56 0.87 -11.63
C PRO A 223 -22.29 0.03 -11.88
N TYR A 224 -22.29 -0.92 -12.81
CA TYR A 224 -21.15 -1.77 -13.14
C TYR A 224 -20.21 -1.15 -14.17
N PHE A 225 -20.61 -0.04 -14.82
CA PHE A 225 -19.96 0.51 -16.01
C PHE A 225 -18.44 0.66 -15.88
N TYR A 226 -17.97 1.44 -14.91
CA TYR A 226 -16.53 1.66 -14.75
C TYR A 226 -15.79 0.42 -14.26
N ALA A 227 -16.41 -0.37 -13.37
CA ALA A 227 -15.82 -1.60 -12.87
C ALA A 227 -15.59 -2.63 -13.99
N ALA A 228 -16.57 -2.82 -14.87
CA ALA A 228 -16.46 -3.73 -16.00
C ALA A 228 -15.42 -3.28 -17.03
N HIS A 229 -15.38 -1.98 -17.36
CA HIS A 229 -14.33 -1.42 -18.22
C HIS A 229 -12.93 -1.60 -17.62
N ALA A 230 -12.77 -1.33 -16.32
CA ALA A 230 -11.51 -1.48 -15.63
C ALA A 230 -11.03 -2.95 -15.59
N VAL A 231 -11.91 -3.90 -15.26
CA VAL A 231 -11.58 -5.33 -15.27
C VAL A 231 -11.23 -5.80 -16.68
N SER A 232 -11.95 -5.33 -17.70
CA SER A 232 -11.70 -5.75 -19.10
C SER A 232 -10.28 -5.39 -19.56
N GLN A 233 -9.74 -4.25 -19.13
CA GLN A 233 -8.34 -3.88 -19.42
C GLN A 233 -7.31 -4.82 -18.79
N ILE A 234 -7.67 -5.51 -17.70
CA ILE A 234 -6.80 -6.45 -16.99
C ILE A 234 -6.93 -7.86 -17.57
N LEU A 235 -8.15 -8.26 -17.97
CA LEU A 235 -8.43 -9.61 -18.49
C LEU A 235 -7.66 -9.94 -19.78
N ASP A 236 -7.33 -8.93 -20.58
CA ASP A 236 -6.59 -9.11 -21.83
C ASP A 236 -5.08 -9.30 -21.64
N LEU A 237 -4.57 -9.17 -20.41
CA LEU A 237 -3.14 -9.27 -20.10
C LEU A 237 -2.76 -10.69 -19.70
N SER A 238 -1.54 -11.11 -20.07
CA SER A 238 -1.01 -12.37 -19.54
C SER A 238 -0.65 -12.23 -18.06
N HIS A 239 -0.68 -13.34 -17.31
CA HIS A 239 -0.46 -13.34 -15.86
C HIS A 239 0.86 -12.68 -15.41
N GLY A 240 1.90 -12.71 -16.25
CA GLY A 240 3.19 -12.07 -15.96
C GLY A 240 3.25 -10.57 -16.27
N GLU A 241 2.25 -10.04 -16.98
CA GLU A 241 2.17 -8.63 -17.39
C GLU A 241 1.30 -7.79 -16.46
N VAL A 242 0.54 -8.43 -15.56
CA VAL A 242 -0.32 -7.73 -14.59
C VAL A 242 0.54 -7.05 -13.53
N THR A 243 0.54 -5.72 -13.58
CA THR A 243 1.26 -4.87 -12.63
C THR A 243 0.32 -4.33 -11.54
N THR A 244 0.90 -3.87 -10.42
CA THR A 244 0.15 -3.14 -9.38
C THR A 244 -0.58 -1.92 -9.94
N ALA A 245 -0.07 -1.30 -11.01
CA ALA A 245 -0.73 -0.15 -11.62
C ALA A 245 -2.06 -0.53 -12.29
N GLN A 246 -2.10 -1.68 -12.98
CA GLN A 246 -3.32 -2.17 -13.64
C GLN A 246 -4.38 -2.60 -12.61
N THR A 247 -3.98 -3.28 -11.55
CA THR A 247 -4.93 -3.61 -10.46
C THR A 247 -5.44 -2.35 -9.75
N GLN A 248 -4.61 -1.30 -9.67
CA GLN A 248 -5.03 -0.01 -9.12
C GLN A 248 -6.10 0.68 -9.97
N VAL A 249 -6.14 0.48 -11.30
CA VAL A 249 -7.21 1.05 -12.17
C VAL A 249 -8.58 0.60 -11.67
N PHE A 250 -8.78 -0.71 -11.49
CA PHE A 250 -10.05 -1.24 -10.99
C PHE A 250 -10.38 -0.70 -9.59
N MET A 251 -9.40 -0.74 -8.69
CA MET A 251 -9.51 -0.25 -7.31
C MET A 251 -10.00 1.20 -7.20
N LEU A 252 -9.56 2.09 -8.10
CA LEU A 252 -9.99 3.50 -8.11
C LEU A 252 -11.43 3.69 -8.57
N ASN A 253 -11.98 2.71 -9.29
CA ASN A 253 -13.33 2.77 -9.84
C ASN A 253 -14.37 2.09 -8.94
N ILE A 254 -13.96 1.66 -7.73
CA ILE A 254 -14.88 1.15 -6.72
C ILE A 254 -15.44 2.32 -5.90
N HIS A 255 -16.49 2.96 -6.43
CA HIS A 255 -17.13 4.11 -5.80
C HIS A 255 -18.63 4.20 -6.08
N GLY A 256 -19.33 4.96 -5.25
CA GLY A 256 -20.73 5.33 -5.50
C GLY A 256 -21.65 4.10 -5.59
N PRO A 257 -22.50 3.99 -6.63
CA PRO A 257 -23.42 2.86 -6.78
C PRO A 257 -22.75 1.48 -6.78
N PHE A 258 -21.56 1.35 -7.38
CA PHE A 258 -20.85 0.05 -7.43
C PHE A 258 -20.38 -0.40 -6.05
N GLU A 259 -19.83 0.52 -5.26
CA GLU A 259 -19.44 0.24 -3.87
C GLU A 259 -20.62 -0.20 -3.02
N ASN A 260 -21.80 0.41 -3.22
CA ASN A 260 -23.02 -0.03 -2.54
C ASN A 260 -23.39 -1.48 -2.90
N LEU A 261 -23.19 -1.90 -4.15
CA LEU A 261 -23.41 -3.29 -4.56
C LEU A 261 -22.47 -4.27 -3.85
N LEU A 262 -21.19 -3.91 -3.68
CA LEU A 262 -20.25 -4.71 -2.89
C LEU A 262 -20.67 -4.83 -1.43
N TRP A 263 -21.11 -3.75 -0.79
CA TRP A 263 -21.66 -3.79 0.57
C TRP A 263 -22.82 -4.76 0.71
N HIS A 264 -23.67 -4.87 -0.31
CA HIS A 264 -24.81 -5.79 -0.36
C HIS A 264 -24.46 -7.18 -0.92
N LYS A 265 -23.16 -7.44 -1.20
CA LYS A 265 -22.67 -8.73 -1.73
C LYS A 265 -23.38 -9.14 -3.01
N ASP A 266 -23.66 -8.15 -3.87
CA ASP A 266 -24.24 -8.40 -5.18
C ASP A 266 -23.36 -9.38 -5.98
N PRO A 267 -23.92 -10.46 -6.56
CA PRO A 267 -23.13 -11.49 -7.21
C PRO A 267 -22.28 -10.98 -8.38
N ALA A 268 -22.79 -10.05 -9.19
CA ALA A 268 -22.05 -9.51 -10.32
C ALA A 268 -20.92 -8.58 -9.84
N ALA A 269 -21.17 -7.76 -8.82
CA ALA A 269 -20.14 -6.92 -8.22
C ALA A 269 -19.03 -7.77 -7.54
N LEU A 270 -19.40 -8.86 -6.87
CA LEU A 270 -18.44 -9.81 -6.29
C LEU A 270 -17.65 -10.58 -7.34
N LEU A 271 -18.22 -10.83 -8.52
CA LEU A 271 -17.49 -11.47 -9.62
C LEU A 271 -16.45 -10.53 -10.25
N LEU A 272 -16.74 -9.23 -10.29
CA LEU A 272 -15.82 -8.22 -10.81
C LEU A 272 -14.64 -7.94 -9.87
N LEU A 273 -14.81 -8.16 -8.56
CA LEU A 273 -13.80 -7.95 -7.52
C LEU A 273 -12.81 -9.12 -7.43
#